data_AF-A0A658ICG9-F1
#
_entry.id   AF-A0A658ICG9-F1
#
_cell.length_a   1.000
_cell.length_b   1.000
_cell.length_c   1.000
_cell.angle_alpha   90.00
_cell.angle_beta   90.00
_cell.angle_gamma   90.00
#
_symmetry.space_group_name_H-M   'P 1'
#
loop_
_entity.id
_entity.type
_entity.pdbx_description
1 polymer ?
#
loop_
_entity_poly.entity_id
_entity_poly.type
_entity_poly.pdbx_seq_one_letter_code
_entity_poly.pdbx_strand_id
1 'polypeptide(L)'
;EITRLRQSELQFEEAVISYAGKRDEVISELQNTRLQLEVLYKNMETEQRKLDFVKEQMESGKESFLYYMDMLNRMLLLKSGISDMNNRKEYYEVLFSFFN
;
A
#
# COMPACT_ATOMS: atom_id res chain seq x y z
N GLU A 1 12.80 46.87 13.62
CA GLU A 1 11.40 46.39 13.63
C GLU A 1 10.94 45.88 12.26
N ILE A 2 11.06 46.68 11.19
CA ILE A 2 10.76 46.28 9.80
C ILE A 2 11.49 44.99 9.38
N THR A 3 12.79 44.87 9.68
CA THR A 3 13.56 43.65 9.37
C THR A 3 13.02 42.40 10.08
N ARG A 4 12.49 42.55 11.31
CA ARG A 4 11.92 41.44 12.10
C ARG A 4 10.58 40.99 11.52
N LEU A 5 9.75 41.95 11.11
CA LEU A 5 8.48 41.67 10.42
C LEU A 5 8.74 40.93 9.10
N ARG A 6 9.70 41.40 8.29
CA ARG A 6 10.05 40.75 7.03
C ARG A 6 10.57 39.33 7.21
N GLN A 7 11.38 39.08 8.24
CA GLN A 7 11.84 37.71 8.57
C GLN A 7 10.68 36.79 8.97
N SER A 8 9.72 37.29 9.75
CA SER A 8 8.53 36.53 10.13
C SER A 8 7.65 36.20 8.92
N GLU A 9 7.50 37.13 7.97
CA GLU A 9 6.78 36.89 6.71
C GLU A 9 7.44 35.80 5.88
N LEU A 10 8.77 35.86 5.71
CA LEU A 10 9.52 34.85 4.97
C LEU A 10 9.40 33.46 5.61
N GLN A 11 9.49 33.36 6.94
CA GLN A 11 9.30 32.10 7.65
C GLN A 11 7.88 31.54 7.47
N PHE A 12 6.88 32.42 7.42
CA PHE A 12 5.50 32.01 7.15
C PHE A 12 5.33 31.53 5.71
N GLU A 13 5.89 32.24 4.71
CA GLU A 13 5.89 31.82 3.31
C GLU A 13 6.56 30.45 3.13
N GLU A 14 7.72 30.23 3.76
CA GLU A 14 8.42 28.94 3.77
C GLU A 14 7.56 27.83 4.39
N ALA A 15 6.88 28.11 5.50
CA ALA A 15 5.99 27.14 6.14
C ALA A 15 4.78 26.79 5.25
N VAL A 16 4.20 27.76 4.55
CA VAL A 16 3.10 27.53 3.59
C VAL A 16 3.55 26.67 2.43
N ILE A 17 4.72 26.96 1.84
CA ILE A 17 5.29 26.16 0.75
C ILE A 17 5.58 24.73 1.23
N SER A 18 6.17 24.58 2.41
CA SER A 18 6.44 23.28 3.03
C SER A 18 5.16 22.48 3.26
N TYR A 19 4.12 23.12 3.78
CA TYR A 19 2.81 22.51 3.99
C TYR A 19 2.18 22.03 2.68
N ALA A 20 2.16 22.88 1.65
CA ALA A 20 1.64 22.51 0.33
C ALA A 20 2.42 21.34 -0.28
N GLY A 21 3.76 21.36 -0.17
CA GLY A 21 4.60 20.26 -0.64
C GLY A 21 4.31 18.94 0.09
N LYS A 22 4.10 18.99 1.41
CA LYS A 22 3.74 17.80 2.19
C LYS A 22 2.36 17.26 1.87
N ARG A 23 1.38 18.13 1.62
CA ARG A 23 0.06 17.71 1.13
C ARG A 23 0.20 16.96 -0.20
N ASP A 24 0.92 17.52 -1.16
CA ASP A 24 1.04 16.93 -2.49
C ASP A 24 1.81 15.59 -2.44
N GLU A 25 2.82 15.47 -1.58
CA GLU A 25 3.51 14.20 -1.27
C GLU A 25 2.54 13.14 -0.74
N VAL A 26 1.70 13.49 0.25
CA VAL A 26 0.69 12.58 0.82
C VAL A 26 -0.33 12.14 -0.22
N ILE A 27 -0.78 13.03 -1.09
CA ILE A 27 -1.70 12.70 -2.19
C ILE A 27 -1.08 11.67 -3.13
N SER A 28 0.17 11.91 -3.55
CA SER A 28 0.90 11.02 -4.45
C SER A 28 1.12 9.63 -3.83
N GLU A 29 1.57 9.58 -2.58
CA GLU A 29 1.80 8.33 -1.86
C GLU A 29 0.51 7.53 -1.63
N LEU A 30 -0.61 8.21 -1.33
CA LEU A 30 -1.91 7.55 -1.20
C LEU A 30 -2.38 6.94 -2.52
N GLN A 31 -2.25 7.68 -3.64
CA GLN A 31 -2.59 7.19 -4.96
C GLN A 31 -1.71 5.99 -5.36
N ASN A 32 -0.40 6.07 -5.12
CA ASN A 32 0.53 4.98 -5.38
C ASN A 32 0.17 3.73 -4.56
N THR A 33 -0.11 3.89 -3.27
CA THR A 33 -0.50 2.79 -2.38
C THR A 33 -1.79 2.12 -2.87
N ARG A 34 -2.78 2.89 -3.34
CA ARG A 34 -4.02 2.36 -3.92
C ARG A 34 -3.77 1.55 -5.19
N LEU A 35 -2.91 2.03 -6.10
CA LEU A 35 -2.54 1.30 -7.32
C LEU A 35 -1.81 -0.01 -6.99
N GLN A 36 -0.89 0.02 -6.02
CA GLN A 36 -0.19 -1.19 -5.56
C GLN A 36 -1.15 -2.21 -4.97
N LEU A 37 -2.11 -1.79 -4.15
CA LEU A 37 -3.16 -2.65 -3.62
C LEU A 37 -4.01 -3.28 -4.74
N GLU A 38 -4.40 -2.51 -5.75
CA GLU A 38 -5.16 -3.04 -6.89
C GLU A 38 -4.41 -4.17 -7.61
N VAL A 39 -3.11 -3.97 -7.86
CA VAL A 39 -2.25 -5.00 -8.47
C VAL A 39 -2.14 -6.23 -7.57
N LEU A 40 -1.95 -6.04 -6.26
CA LEU A 40 -1.87 -7.15 -5.31
C LEU A 40 -3.17 -7.95 -5.23
N TYR A 41 -4.34 -7.29 -5.27
CA TYR A 41 -5.63 -7.98 -5.30
C TYR A 41 -5.83 -8.80 -6.58
N LYS A 42 -5.45 -8.29 -7.75
CA LYS A 42 -5.48 -9.06 -9.02
C LYS A 42 -4.52 -10.25 -9.00
N ASN A 43 -3.35 -10.07 -8.41
CA ASN A 43 -2.39 -11.16 -8.23
C ASN A 43 -2.95 -12.22 -7.27
N MET A 44 -3.60 -11.82 -6.19
CA MET A 44 -4.22 -12.74 -5.23
C MET A 44 -5.31 -13.60 -5.87
N GLU A 45 -6.17 -13.01 -6.70
CA GLU A 45 -7.19 -13.75 -7.45
C GLU A 45 -6.56 -14.78 -8.39
N THR A 46 -5.46 -14.42 -9.06
CA THR A 46 -4.73 -15.33 -9.95
C THR A 46 -4.06 -16.47 -9.19
N GLU A 47 -3.39 -16.18 -8.08
CA GLU A 47 -2.77 -17.20 -7.23
C GLU A 47 -3.82 -18.09 -6.56
N GLN A 48 -5.01 -17.57 -6.24
CA GLN A 48 -6.09 -18.37 -5.66
C GLN A 48 -6.59 -19.41 -6.66
N ARG A 49 -6.82 -19.01 -7.93
CA ARG A 49 -7.20 -19.96 -8.99
C ARG A 49 -6.16 -21.05 -9.21
N LYS A 50 -4.87 -20.70 -9.13
CA LYS A 50 -3.78 -21.70 -9.21
C LYS A 50 -3.81 -22.64 -8.01
N LEU A 51 -3.97 -22.11 -6.81
CA LEU A 51 -4.02 -22.89 -5.58
C LEU A 51 -5.21 -23.87 -5.60
N ASP A 52 -6.37 -23.43 -6.05
CA ASP A 52 -7.57 -24.28 -6.19
C ASP A 52 -7.33 -25.42 -7.18
N PHE A 53 -6.73 -25.12 -8.34
CA PHE A 53 -6.33 -26.14 -9.30
C PHE A 53 -5.32 -27.14 -8.72
N VAL A 54 -4.29 -26.67 -8.01
CA VAL A 54 -3.28 -27.52 -7.38
C VAL A 54 -3.91 -28.40 -6.30
N LYS A 55 -4.87 -27.87 -5.54
CA LYS A 55 -5.63 -28.65 -4.56
C LYS A 55 -6.37 -29.80 -5.22
N GLU A 56 -7.07 -29.56 -6.32
CA GLU A 56 -7.76 -30.61 -7.08
C GLU A 56 -6.77 -31.67 -7.64
N GLN A 57 -5.62 -31.24 -8.16
CA GLN A 57 -4.60 -32.19 -8.63
C GLN A 57 -4.05 -33.03 -7.48
N MET A 58 -3.82 -32.44 -6.31
CA MET A 58 -3.39 -33.16 -5.10
C MET A 58 -4.44 -34.16 -4.63
N GLU A 59 -5.71 -33.77 -4.56
CA GLU A 59 -6.83 -34.64 -4.19
C GLU A 59 -6.99 -35.82 -5.17
N SER A 60 -6.69 -35.61 -6.45
CA SER A 60 -6.66 -36.68 -7.46
C SER A 60 -5.38 -37.53 -7.45
N GLY A 61 -4.41 -37.22 -6.58
CA GLY A 61 -3.11 -37.90 -6.48
C GLY A 61 -2.11 -37.57 -7.59
N LYS A 62 -2.40 -36.59 -8.44
CA LYS A 62 -1.55 -36.15 -9.57
C LYS A 62 -0.47 -35.15 -9.16
N GLU A 63 -0.63 -34.51 -8.00
CA GLU A 63 0.30 -33.51 -7.49
C GLU A 63 0.67 -33.81 -6.04
N SER A 64 1.86 -33.35 -5.63
CA SER A 64 2.37 -33.63 -4.30
C SER A 64 1.73 -32.73 -3.24
N PHE A 65 1.45 -33.30 -2.06
CA PHE A 65 1.04 -32.52 -0.88
C PHE A 65 2.04 -31.41 -0.54
N LEU A 66 3.35 -31.67 -0.71
CA LEU A 66 4.39 -30.68 -0.44
C LEU A 66 4.28 -29.46 -1.36
N TYR A 67 3.98 -29.68 -2.65
CA TYR A 67 3.76 -28.58 -3.59
C TYR A 67 2.49 -27.77 -3.25
N TYR A 68 1.41 -28.43 -2.86
CA TYR A 68 0.21 -27.74 -2.35
C TYR A 68 0.53 -26.87 -1.12
N MET A 69 1.33 -27.38 -0.18
CA MET A 69 1.78 -26.61 0.99
C MET A 69 2.66 -25.42 0.63
N ASP A 70 3.55 -25.54 -0.36
CA ASP A 70 4.34 -24.41 -0.87
C ASP A 70 3.44 -23.31 -1.46
N MET A 71 2.44 -23.71 -2.26
CA MET A 71 1.45 -22.78 -2.82
C MET A 71 0.61 -22.08 -1.73
N LEU A 72 0.21 -22.81 -0.67
CA LEU A 72 -0.46 -22.21 0.49
C LEU A 72 0.42 -21.18 1.20
N ASN A 73 1.70 -21.49 1.41
CA ASN A 73 2.63 -20.55 2.04
C ASN A 73 2.81 -19.27 1.21
N ARG A 74 2.91 -19.39 -0.13
CA ARG A 74 2.94 -18.23 -1.03
C ARG A 74 1.68 -17.38 -0.91
N MET A 75 0.51 -18.03 -0.85
CA MET A 75 -0.77 -17.33 -0.66
C MET A 75 -0.82 -16.58 0.68
N LEU A 76 -0.32 -17.19 1.76
CA LEU A 76 -0.24 -16.55 3.08
C LEU A 76 0.67 -15.31 3.06
N LEU A 77 1.84 -15.42 2.43
CA LEU A 77 2.76 -14.29 2.27
C LEU A 77 2.12 -13.13 1.47
N LEU A 78 1.40 -13.46 0.40
CA LEU A 78 0.69 -12.46 -0.41
C LEU A 78 -0.40 -11.75 0.41
N LYS A 79 -1.18 -12.50 1.19
CA LYS A 79 -2.21 -11.93 2.08
C LYS A 79 -1.60 -11.05 3.17
N SER A 80 -0.46 -11.44 3.73
CA SER A 80 0.29 -10.61 4.69
C SER A 80 0.72 -9.29 4.04
N GLY A 81 1.30 -9.34 2.84
CA GLY A 81 1.72 -8.13 2.12
C GLY A 81 0.56 -7.18 1.77
N ILE A 82 -0.63 -7.73 1.45
CA ILE A 82 -1.85 -6.93 1.27
C ILE A 82 -2.25 -6.26 2.58
N SER A 83 -2.18 -6.97 3.72
CA SER A 83 -2.49 -6.40 5.03
C SER A 83 -1.55 -5.23 5.36
N ASP A 84 -0.24 -5.40 5.13
CA ASP A 84 0.74 -4.34 5.36
C ASP A 84 0.48 -3.12 4.48
N MET A 85 0.06 -3.33 3.22
CA MET A 85 -0.32 -2.25 2.32
C MET A 85 -1.62 -1.56 2.70
N ASN A 86 -2.59 -2.27 3.28
CA ASN A 86 -3.79 -1.64 3.85
C ASN A 86 -3.44 -0.76 5.06
N ASN A 87 -2.54 -1.19 5.94
CA ASN A 87 -2.07 -0.34 7.05
C ASN A 87 -1.40 0.94 6.53
N ARG A 88 -0.55 0.83 5.49
CA ARG A 88 0.05 2.00 4.83
C ARG A 88 -1.01 2.91 4.22
N LYS A 89 -2.01 2.35 3.55
CA LYS A 89 -3.12 3.11 2.98
C LYS A 89 -3.86 3.89 4.07
N GLU A 90 -4.25 3.23 5.16
CA GLU A 90 -4.94 3.86 6.29
C GLU A 90 -4.12 5.02 6.89
N TYR A 91 -2.81 4.82 7.06
CA TYR A 91 -1.90 5.88 7.49
C TYR A 91 -1.96 7.12 6.57
N TYR A 92 -1.85 6.93 5.25
CA TYR A 92 -1.93 8.04 4.31
C TYR A 92 -3.33 8.64 4.17
N GLU A 93 -4.40 7.87 4.42
CA GLU A 93 -5.78 8.40 4.47
C GLU A 93 -5.98 9.32 5.68
N VAL A 94 -5.41 8.99 6.83
CA VAL A 94 -5.40 9.87 8.02
C VAL A 94 -4.63 11.16 7.70
N LEU A 95 -3.44 11.06 7.12
CA LEU A 95 -2.67 12.25 6.73
C LEU A 95 -3.40 13.09 5.68
N PHE A 96 -3.99 12.47 4.67
CA PHE A 96 -4.75 13.17 3.65
C PHE A 96 -5.92 13.94 4.25
N SER A 97 -6.59 13.39 5.27
CA SER A 97 -7.68 14.05 6.01
C SER A 97 -7.19 15.17 6.92
N PHE A 98 -5.92 15.17 7.34
CA PHE A 98 -5.32 16.28 8.09
C PHE A 98 -4.96 17.46 7.18
N PHE A 99 -4.55 17.18 5.94
CA PHE A 99 -4.12 18.22 4.98
C PHE A 99 -5.26 18.82 4.13
N ASN A 100 -6.47 18.24 4.15
CA ASN A 100 -7.66 18.75 3.46
C ASN A 100 -8.75 19.15 4.45
#